data_AF-A0A1E4I0E8-F1
#
_entry.id   AF-A0A1E4I0E8-F1
#
_cell.length_a   1.000
_cell.length_b   1.000
_cell.length_c   1.000
_cell.angle_alpha   90.00
_cell.angle_beta   90.00
_cell.angle_gamma   90.00
#
_symmetry.space_group_name_H-M   'P 1'
#
loop_
_entity.id
_entity.type
_entity.pdbx_description
1 polymer ?
#
loop_
_entity_poly.entity_id
_entity_poly.type
_entity_poly.pdbx_seq_one_letter_code
_entity_poly.pdbx_strand_id
1 'polypeptide(L)'
;MPRRRDDWLTRIKTVELEYAIAQSAMSRLKEAAERDPTIVPRNWMREIPGVAERLEGTYLIRLFAEFEAGLRQFWRTEKTTNPPMESLINGIRRMGRIPAKLTDRVHEVRAFRNALVHDREGESPRISLKEARAHLCKFFSWLPPEWP
;
A
#
# COMPACT_ATOMS: atom_id res chain seq x y z
N MET A 1 8.50 10.31 13.76
CA MET A 1 7.43 9.46 13.19
C MET A 1 6.27 9.40 14.18
N PRO A 2 5.01 9.31 13.72
CA PRO A 2 3.83 9.36 14.59
C PRO A 2 3.87 8.25 15.65
N ARG A 3 3.38 8.46 16.87
CA ARG A 3 3.35 7.41 17.91
C ARG A 3 1.94 6.89 18.19
N ARG A 4 0.94 7.50 17.55
CA ARG A 4 -0.46 7.16 17.70
C ARG A 4 -0.90 6.31 16.52
N ARG A 5 -1.65 5.26 16.81
CA ARG A 5 -2.22 4.34 15.82
C ARG A 5 -3.08 5.09 14.78
N ASP A 6 -3.87 6.06 15.22
CA ASP A 6 -4.80 6.79 14.36
C ASP A 6 -4.07 7.67 13.35
N ASP A 7 -2.89 8.19 13.69
CA ASP A 7 -2.02 8.93 12.75
C ASP A 7 -1.52 7.99 11.64
N TRP A 8 -1.10 6.77 12.00
CA TRP A 8 -0.69 5.76 11.03
C TRP A 8 -1.83 5.28 10.15
N LEU A 9 -3.00 5.03 10.72
CA LEU A 9 -4.21 4.72 9.95
C LEU A 9 -4.56 5.84 8.97
N THR A 10 -4.38 7.10 9.38
CA THR A 10 -4.58 8.26 8.51
C THR A 10 -3.57 8.26 7.37
N ARG A 11 -2.28 8.08 7.65
CA ARG A 11 -1.24 7.99 6.61
C ARG A 11 -1.52 6.91 5.57
N ILE A 12 -1.91 5.71 6.02
CA ILE A 12 -2.27 4.60 5.12
C ILE A 12 -3.49 4.99 4.26
N LYS A 13 -4.52 5.61 4.86
CA LYS A 13 -5.70 6.08 4.11
C LYS A 13 -5.37 7.20 3.11
N THR A 14 -4.46 8.10 3.46
CA THR A 14 -4.04 9.20 2.58
C THR A 14 -3.45 8.67 1.27
N VAL A 15 -2.73 7.55 1.29
CA VAL A 15 -2.19 6.93 0.06
C VAL A 15 -3.31 6.49 -0.90
N GLU A 16 -4.42 5.94 -0.40
CA GLU A 16 -5.59 5.61 -1.24
C GLU A 16 -6.24 6.88 -1.81
N LEU A 17 -6.34 7.95 -1.01
CA LEU A 17 -6.88 9.22 -1.48
C LEU A 17 -6.02 9.82 -2.59
N GLU A 18 -4.70 9.84 -2.42
CA GLU A 18 -3.76 10.33 -3.43
C GLU A 18 -3.84 9.51 -4.73
N TYR A 19 -3.97 8.18 -4.62
CA TYR A 19 -4.24 7.33 -5.78
C TYR A 19 -5.52 7.74 -6.51
N ALA A 20 -6.63 7.92 -5.77
CA ALA A 20 -7.91 8.30 -6.38
C ALA A 20 -7.80 9.65 -7.12
N ILE A 21 -7.10 10.62 -6.53
CA ILE A 21 -6.81 11.92 -7.17
C ILE A 21 -5.96 11.72 -8.43
N ALA A 22 -4.86 10.96 -8.34
CA ALA A 22 -3.96 10.72 -9.46
C ALA A 22 -4.64 9.97 -10.60
N GLN A 23 -5.47 8.97 -10.29
CA GLN A 23 -6.25 8.23 -11.27
C GLN A 23 -7.23 9.15 -11.98
N SER A 24 -7.97 9.98 -11.23
CA SER A 24 -8.91 10.95 -11.80
C SER A 24 -8.19 11.96 -12.71
N ALA A 25 -7.04 12.48 -12.27
CA ALA A 25 -6.23 13.40 -13.06
C ALA A 25 -5.71 12.75 -14.35
N MET A 26 -5.24 11.50 -14.28
CA MET A 26 -4.76 10.76 -15.43
C MET A 26 -5.87 10.47 -16.44
N SER A 27 -7.06 10.06 -15.98
CA SER A 27 -8.23 9.85 -16.84
C SER A 27 -8.62 11.14 -17.56
N ARG A 28 -8.66 12.28 -16.85
CA ARG A 28 -8.97 13.59 -17.45
C ARG A 28 -7.91 14.02 -18.46
N LEU A 29 -6.63 13.81 -18.15
CA LEU A 29 -5.53 14.11 -19.07
C LEU A 29 -5.64 13.29 -20.35
N LYS A 30 -5.91 11.99 -20.23
CA LYS A 30 -6.12 11.09 -21.36
C LYS A 30 -7.25 11.59 -22.26
N GLU A 31 -8.43 11.84 -21.70
CA GLU A 31 -9.57 12.34 -22.47
C GLU A 31 -9.29 13.69 -23.15
N ALA A 32 -8.61 14.60 -22.46
CA ALA A 32 -8.28 15.90 -23.01
C ALA A 32 -7.28 15.77 -24.17
N ALA A 33 -6.28 14.90 -24.03
CA ALA A 33 -5.24 14.69 -25.04
C ALA A 33 -5.77 13.91 -26.27
N GLU A 34 -6.79 13.07 -26.08
CA GLU A 34 -7.54 12.44 -27.19
C GLU A 34 -8.34 13.48 -28.00
N ARG A 35 -8.85 14.53 -27.36
CA ARG A 35 -9.59 15.63 -28.04
C ARG A 35 -8.65 16.63 -28.71
N ASP A 36 -7.55 16.96 -28.05
CA ASP A 36 -6.53 17.87 -28.55
C ASP A 36 -5.13 17.34 -28.22
N PRO A 37 -4.45 16.68 -29.19
CA PRO A 37 -3.12 16.13 -28.97
C PRO A 37 -2.03 17.17 -28.72
N THR A 38 -2.31 18.47 -28.87
CA THR A 38 -1.32 19.55 -28.67
C THR A 38 -1.14 19.95 -27.20
N ILE A 39 -2.05 19.53 -26.31
CA ILE A 39 -1.99 19.88 -24.88
C ILE A 39 -0.92 19.08 -24.10
N VAL A 40 -0.39 18.02 -24.70
CA VAL A 40 0.70 17.21 -24.15
C VAL A 40 1.82 17.05 -25.18
N PRO A 41 3.06 16.83 -24.72
CA PRO A 41 4.14 16.41 -25.60
C PRO A 41 3.76 15.15 -26.41
N ARG A 42 4.15 15.09 -27.69
CA ARG A 42 3.82 13.96 -28.59
C ARG A 42 4.25 12.60 -28.02
N ASN A 43 5.39 12.55 -27.33
CA ASN A 43 5.87 11.32 -26.71
C ASN A 43 4.96 10.85 -25.56
N TRP A 44 4.24 11.74 -24.87
CA TRP A 44 3.35 11.36 -23.76
C TRP A 44 2.10 10.63 -24.23
N MET A 45 1.57 10.96 -25.41
CA MET A 45 0.38 10.29 -25.97
C MET A 45 0.52 8.77 -26.00
N ARG A 46 1.72 8.29 -26.32
CA ARG A 46 2.02 6.85 -26.34
C ARG A 46 2.15 6.25 -24.94
N GLU A 47 2.62 7.03 -23.97
CA GLU A 47 2.95 6.54 -22.62
C GLU A 47 1.77 6.61 -21.65
N ILE A 48 0.80 7.52 -21.86
CA ILE A 48 -0.36 7.73 -20.97
C ILE A 48 -1.07 6.41 -20.61
N PRO A 49 -1.39 5.50 -21.55
CA PRO A 49 -2.02 4.22 -21.21
C PRO A 49 -1.17 3.38 -20.24
N GLY A 50 0.13 3.23 -20.51
CA GLY A 50 1.02 2.45 -19.66
C GLY A 50 1.26 3.09 -18.29
N VAL A 51 1.25 4.42 -18.19
CA VAL A 51 1.30 5.12 -16.90
C VAL A 51 0.03 4.84 -16.09
N ALA A 52 -1.15 4.91 -16.71
CA ALA A 52 -2.42 4.64 -16.05
C ALA A 52 -2.49 3.21 -15.51
N GLU A 53 -2.04 2.22 -16.29
CA GLU A 53 -2.00 0.81 -15.89
C GLU A 53 -1.06 0.54 -14.70
N ARG A 54 0.07 1.25 -14.61
CA ARG A 54 1.07 1.07 -13.53
C ARG A 54 0.77 1.87 -12.27
N LEU A 55 -0.21 2.78 -12.33
CA LEU A 55 -0.48 3.72 -11.24
C LEU A 55 -0.93 2.99 -9.97
N GLU A 56 -1.86 2.05 -10.07
CA GLU A 56 -2.38 1.32 -8.91
C GLU A 56 -1.29 0.51 -8.22
N GLY A 57 -0.46 -0.20 -9.00
CA GLY A 57 0.66 -0.97 -8.46
C GLY A 57 1.68 -0.10 -7.72
N THR A 58 1.97 1.09 -8.26
CA THR A 58 2.86 2.08 -7.64
C THR A 58 2.33 2.54 -6.27
N TYR A 59 1.03 2.88 -6.21
CA TYR A 59 0.40 3.29 -4.96
C TYR A 59 0.26 2.12 -3.98
N LEU A 60 0.14 0.87 -4.44
CA LEU A 60 0.11 -0.30 -3.58
C LEU A 60 1.45 -0.54 -2.89
N ILE A 61 2.56 -0.37 -3.62
CA ILE A 61 3.90 -0.43 -3.03
C ILE A 61 4.04 0.64 -1.95
N ARG A 62 3.63 1.88 -2.23
CA ARG A 62 3.69 2.99 -1.26
C ARG A 62 2.79 2.75 -0.04
N LEU A 63 1.58 2.22 -0.25
CA LEU A 63 0.63 1.88 0.79
C LEU A 63 1.23 0.84 1.76
N PHE A 64 1.86 -0.21 1.20
CA PHE A 64 2.53 -1.21 2.01
C PHE A 64 3.74 -0.63 2.75
N ALA A 65 4.48 0.30 2.15
CA ALA A 65 5.61 0.96 2.80
C ALA A 65 5.20 1.78 4.03
N GLU A 66 4.07 2.51 3.98
CA GLU A 66 3.53 3.21 5.16
C GLU A 66 3.12 2.24 6.27
N PHE A 67 2.48 1.14 5.90
CA PHE A 67 2.14 0.07 6.84
C PHE A 67 3.39 -0.55 7.49
N GLU A 68 4.39 -0.91 6.69
CA GLU A 68 5.65 -1.49 7.16
C GLU A 68 6.39 -0.52 8.09
N ALA A 69 6.46 0.77 7.75
CA ALA A 69 7.09 1.78 8.59
C ALA A 69 6.42 1.87 9.97
N GLY A 70 5.09 1.85 10.02
CA GLY A 70 4.34 1.84 11.28
C GLY A 70 4.58 0.58 12.11
N LEU A 71 4.57 -0.61 11.49
CA LEU A 71 4.87 -1.86 12.19
C LEU A 71 6.30 -1.89 12.73
N ARG A 72 7.28 -1.41 11.95
CA ARG A 72 8.68 -1.35 12.39
C ARG A 72 8.85 -0.38 13.55
N GLN A 73 8.17 0.75 13.54
CA GLN A 73 8.23 1.70 14.63
C GLN A 73 7.64 1.10 15.92
N PHE A 74 6.46 0.49 15.85
CA PHE A 74 5.86 -0.22 16.99
C PHE A 74 6.76 -1.35 17.48
N TRP A 75 7.31 -2.18 16.58
CA TRP A 75 8.17 -3.29 16.99
C TRP A 75 9.42 -2.83 17.76
N ARG A 76 9.99 -1.68 17.41
CA ARG A 76 11.14 -1.11 18.12
C ARG A 76 10.84 -0.68 19.55
N THR A 77 9.57 -0.44 19.92
CA THR A 77 9.20 -0.17 21.31
C THR A 77 9.14 -1.45 22.14
N GLU A 78 8.86 -2.58 21.50
CA GLU A 78 8.67 -3.88 22.17
C GLU A 78 9.93 -4.75 22.15
N LYS A 79 10.77 -4.62 21.12
CA LYS A 79 11.89 -5.51 20.82
C LYS A 79 13.06 -4.76 20.18
N THR A 80 14.27 -5.23 20.42
CA THR A 80 15.51 -4.69 19.82
C THR A 80 15.89 -5.31 18.48
N THR A 81 15.21 -6.39 18.08
CA THR A 81 15.49 -7.10 16.82
C THR A 81 14.89 -6.38 15.61
N ASN A 82 15.42 -6.64 14.42
CA ASN A 82 14.88 -6.12 13.16
C ASN A 82 14.54 -7.27 12.19
N PRO A 83 13.45 -8.01 12.43
CA PRO A 83 13.13 -9.19 11.65
C PRO A 83 12.69 -8.86 10.20
N PRO A 84 12.76 -9.83 9.29
CA PRO A 84 12.10 -9.75 7.98
C PRO A 84 10.60 -9.50 8.12
N MET A 85 9.99 -8.91 7.09
CA MET A 85 8.59 -8.44 7.14
C MET A 85 7.59 -9.55 7.53
N GLU A 86 7.80 -10.78 7.07
CA GLU A 86 6.93 -11.91 7.40
C GLU A 86 6.97 -12.24 8.90
N SER A 87 8.18 -12.38 9.44
CA SER A 87 8.41 -12.63 10.86
C SER A 87 7.96 -11.47 11.73
N LEU A 88 8.07 -10.23 11.23
CA LEU A 88 7.56 -9.02 11.89
C LEU A 88 6.03 -9.08 12.05
N ILE A 89 5.29 -9.31 10.95
CA ILE A 89 3.82 -9.46 10.97
C ILE A 89 3.42 -10.58 11.93
N ASN A 90 4.07 -11.74 11.83
CA ASN A 90 3.76 -12.90 12.65
C ASN A 90 4.10 -12.69 14.14
N GLY A 91 5.16 -11.93 14.43
CA GLY A 91 5.53 -11.53 15.79
C GLY A 91 4.47 -10.61 16.40
N ILE A 92 4.10 -9.55 15.69
CA ILE A 92 3.05 -8.61 16.10
C ILE A 92 1.71 -9.31 16.30
N ARG A 93 1.34 -10.21 15.40
CA ARG A 93 0.14 -11.05 15.55
C ARG A 93 0.13 -11.77 16.90
N ARG A 94 1.23 -12.45 17.27
CA ARG A 94 1.32 -13.21 18.52
C ARG A 94 1.21 -12.30 19.73
N MET A 95 1.85 -11.12 19.70
CA MET A 95 1.79 -10.15 20.81
C MET A 95 0.38 -9.58 21.00
N GLY A 96 -0.25 -9.12 19.91
CA GLY A 96 -1.57 -8.49 19.95
C GLY A 96 -2.76 -9.47 19.91
N ARG A 97 -2.50 -10.78 19.93
CA ARG A 97 -3.52 -11.84 19.75
C ARG A 97 -4.40 -11.61 18.51
N ILE A 98 -3.80 -11.12 17.43
CA ILE A 98 -4.51 -10.78 16.20
C ILE A 98 -5.01 -12.07 15.52
N PRO A 99 -6.29 -12.13 15.07
CA PRO A 99 -6.82 -13.28 14.36
C PRO A 99 -5.96 -13.69 13.15
N ALA A 100 -5.76 -15.00 12.97
CA ALA A 100 -4.97 -15.55 11.85
C ALA A 100 -5.47 -15.06 10.50
N LYS A 101 -6.79 -15.09 10.27
CA LYS A 101 -7.42 -14.59 9.04
C LYS A 101 -7.06 -13.14 8.67
N LEU A 102 -6.82 -12.27 9.66
CA LEU A 102 -6.38 -10.89 9.38
C LEU A 102 -4.91 -10.83 8.98
N THR A 103 -4.10 -11.73 9.54
CA THR A 103 -2.67 -11.86 9.21
C THR A 103 -2.50 -12.46 7.82
N ASP A 104 -3.28 -13.48 7.47
CA ASP A 104 -3.28 -14.11 6.15
C ASP A 104 -3.56 -13.07 5.04
N ARG A 105 -4.57 -12.22 5.26
CA ARG A 105 -4.89 -11.09 4.37
C ARG A 105 -3.77 -10.07 4.23
N VAL A 106 -2.97 -9.81 5.27
CA VAL A 106 -1.79 -8.94 5.17
C VAL A 106 -0.69 -9.64 4.35
N HIS A 107 -0.52 -10.95 4.52
CA HIS A 107 0.44 -11.72 3.73
C HIS A 107 0.05 -11.80 2.25
N GLU A 108 -1.24 -11.85 1.93
CA GLU A 108 -1.75 -11.73 0.55
C GLU A 108 -1.31 -10.39 -0.08
N VAL A 109 -1.50 -9.27 0.63
CA VAL A 109 -1.04 -7.94 0.15
C VAL A 109 0.49 -7.90 0.00
N ARG A 110 1.23 -8.48 0.94
CA ARG A 110 2.70 -8.59 0.86
C ARG A 110 3.13 -9.40 -0.37
N ALA A 111 2.48 -10.55 -0.62
CA ALA A 111 2.78 -11.41 -1.75
C ALA A 111 2.51 -10.68 -3.08
N PHE A 112 1.37 -9.99 -3.19
CA PHE A 112 1.05 -9.19 -4.36
C PHE A 112 2.04 -8.04 -4.58
N ARG A 113 2.41 -7.31 -3.51
CA ARG A 113 3.48 -6.29 -3.58
C ARG A 113 4.79 -6.87 -4.07
N ASN A 114 5.18 -8.04 -3.58
CA ASN A 114 6.42 -8.68 -4.02
C ASN A 114 6.36 -9.08 -5.49
N ALA A 115 5.21 -9.56 -5.98
CA ALA A 115 5.01 -9.84 -7.40
C ALA A 115 5.16 -8.60 -8.28
N LEU A 116 4.61 -7.45 -7.85
CA LEU A 116 4.76 -6.16 -8.55
C LEU A 116 6.21 -5.68 -8.64
N VAL A 117 7.04 -5.98 -7.64
CA VAL A 117 8.44 -5.53 -7.60
C VAL A 117 9.37 -6.48 -8.34
N HIS A 118 9.08 -7.78 -8.34
CA HIS A 118 9.95 -8.80 -8.91
C HIS A 118 9.54 -9.27 -10.31
N ASP A 119 8.64 -8.55 -10.97
CA ASP A 119 8.14 -8.81 -12.33
C ASP A 119 7.74 -10.28 -12.56
N ARG A 120 7.17 -10.90 -11.53
CA ARG A 120 6.66 -12.27 -11.59
C ARG A 120 5.22 -12.23 -12.07
N GLU A 121 5.04 -12.15 -13.39
CA GLU A 121 3.74 -12.44 -14.01
C GLU A 121 3.34 -13.89 -13.67
N GLY A 122 2.30 -14.09 -12.86
CA GLY A 122 1.56 -15.36 -12.89
C GLY A 122 1.05 -15.98 -11.58
N GLU A 123 1.54 -15.62 -10.39
CA GLU A 123 1.25 -16.47 -9.20
C GLU A 123 0.53 -15.80 -8.03
N SER A 124 0.39 -14.47 -8.00
CA SER A 124 -0.28 -13.80 -6.88
C SER A 124 -1.66 -13.26 -7.27
N PRO A 125 -2.72 -13.51 -6.48
CA PRO A 125 -4.03 -12.93 -6.73
C PRO A 125 -3.92 -11.40 -6.86
N ARG A 126 -4.57 -10.83 -7.88
CA ARG A 126 -4.67 -9.37 -7.98
C ARG A 126 -5.52 -8.84 -6.83
N ILE A 127 -4.98 -7.87 -6.10
CA ILE A 127 -5.66 -7.19 -4.98
C ILE A 127 -5.75 -5.71 -5.33
N SER A 128 -6.95 -5.14 -5.27
CA SER A 128 -7.13 -3.71 -5.49
C SER A 128 -6.49 -2.88 -4.37
N LEU A 129 -6.12 -1.63 -4.65
CA LEU A 129 -5.56 -0.74 -3.62
C LEU A 129 -6.52 -0.57 -2.42
N LYS A 130 -7.83 -0.53 -2.71
CA LYS A 130 -8.88 -0.41 -1.70
C LYS A 130 -8.95 -1.61 -0.77
N GLU A 131 -8.87 -2.82 -1.33
CA GLU A 131 -8.84 -4.08 -0.57
C GLU A 131 -7.56 -4.17 0.26
N ALA A 132 -6.42 -3.87 -0.35
CA ALA A 132 -5.14 -3.83 0.35
C ALA A 132 -5.20 -2.88 1.55
N ARG A 133 -5.67 -1.64 1.36
CA ARG A 133 -5.85 -0.68 2.44
C ARG A 133 -6.77 -1.22 3.53
N ALA A 134 -7.89 -1.82 3.16
CA ALA A 134 -8.82 -2.39 4.14
C ALA A 134 -8.16 -3.48 5.00
N HIS A 135 -7.38 -4.37 4.38
CA HIS A 135 -6.66 -5.44 5.08
C HIS A 135 -5.59 -4.88 6.01
N LEU A 136 -4.74 -3.99 5.50
CA LEU A 136 -3.66 -3.35 6.26
C LEU A 136 -4.20 -2.55 7.45
N CYS A 137 -5.18 -1.67 7.23
CA CYS A 137 -5.80 -0.88 8.30
C CYS A 137 -6.50 -1.78 9.33
N LYS A 138 -7.16 -2.87 8.89
CA LYS A 138 -7.84 -3.77 9.83
C LYS A 138 -6.84 -4.48 10.73
N PHE A 139 -5.71 -4.95 10.20
CA PHE A 139 -4.63 -5.50 11.03
C PHE A 139 -4.07 -4.43 11.99
N PHE A 140 -3.73 -3.25 11.45
CA PHE A 140 -3.12 -2.16 12.22
C PHE A 140 -4.03 -1.64 13.34
N SER A 141 -5.36 -1.72 13.18
CA SER A 141 -6.32 -1.31 14.20
C SER A 141 -6.23 -2.11 15.52
N TRP A 142 -5.60 -3.29 15.50
CA TRP A 142 -5.35 -4.12 16.69
C TRP A 142 -4.14 -3.69 17.51
N LEU A 143 -3.31 -2.78 16.99
CA LEU A 143 -2.21 -2.23 17.78
C LEU A 143 -2.77 -1.35 18.90
N PRO A 144 -2.00 -1.17 20.00
CA PRO A 144 -2.32 -0.19 21.03
C PRO A 144 -2.60 1.20 20.41
N PRO A 145 -3.49 2.01 20.99
CA PRO A 145 -3.82 3.33 20.46
C PRO A 145 -2.60 4.26 20.37
N GLU A 146 -1.60 4.03 21.23
CA GLU A 146 -0.35 4.78 21.28
C GLU A 146 0.77 3.87 21.82
N TRP A 147 2.02 4.14 21.44
CA TRP A 147 3.21 3.47 21.97
C TRP A 147 4.35 4.45 22.33
N PRO A 148 5.25 4.09 23.26
CA PRO A 148 6.28 5.00 23.81
C PRO A 148 7.34 5.52 22.82
#